data_AF-A0A533W5I0-F1
#
_entry.id   AF-A0A533W5I0-F1
#
_cell.length_a   1.000
_cell.length_b   1.000
_cell.length_c   1.000
_cell.angle_alpha   90.00
_cell.angle_beta   90.00
_cell.angle_gamma   90.00
#
_symmetry.space_group_name_H-M   'P 1'
#
loop_
_entity.id
_entity.type
_entity.pdbx_description
1 polymer ?
#
loop_
_entity_poly.entity_id
_entity_poly.type
_entity_poly.pdbx_seq_one_letter_code
_entity_poly.pdbx_strand_id
1 'polypeptide(L)' 'MERPKKIAVVDASVAVKWFVEEEFTRQALRVIEDYESQYVDIRSMQ' A
#
# COMPACT_ATOMS: atom_id res chain seq x y z
N MET A 1 -10.04 18.29 -13.30
CA MET A 1 -9.37 18.74 -12.06
C MET A 1 -8.65 17.53 -11.49
N GLU A 2 -7.32 17.52 -11.51
CA GLU A 2 -6.54 16.48 -10.83
C GLU A 2 -6.85 16.53 -9.32
N ARG A 3 -7.31 15.41 -8.76
CA ARG A 3 -7.38 15.27 -7.30
C ARG A 3 -5.94 15.14 -6.78
N PRO A 4 -5.57 15.82 -5.68
CA PRO A 4 -4.24 15.64 -5.11
C PRO A 4 -4.02 14.17 -4.79
N LYS A 5 -2.98 13.58 -5.40
CA LYS A 5 -2.65 12.16 -5.23
C LYS A 5 -2.27 11.94 -3.77
N LYS A 6 -3.01 11.08 -3.05
CA LYS A 6 -2.69 10.76 -1.65
C LYS A 6 -1.42 9.92 -1.63
N ILE A 7 -0.42 10.36 -0.86
CA ILE A 7 0.83 9.63 -0.68
C ILE A 7 0.76 8.87 0.65
N ALA A 8 1.06 7.58 0.60
CA ALA A 8 1.21 6.71 1.76
C ALA A 8 2.66 6.23 1.90
N VAL A 9 3.14 6.14 3.14
CA VAL A 9 4.40 5.46 3.46
C VAL A 9 4.05 4.12 4.06
N VAL A 10 4.64 3.06 3.50
CA VAL A 10 4.38 1.69 3.95
C VAL A 10 5.61 1.19 4.69
N ASP A 11 5.41 0.75 5.93
CA ASP A 11 6.45 0.09 6.70
C ASP A 11 6.75 -1.31 6.12
N ALA A 12 7.98 -1.79 6.30
CA ALA A 12 8.42 -3.10 5.82
C ALA A 12 7.54 -4.24 6.39
N SER A 13 7.08 -4.11 7.63
CA SER A 13 6.18 -5.10 8.26
C SER A 13 4.85 -5.27 7.54
N VAL A 14 4.36 -4.23 6.85
CA VAL A 14 3.15 -4.27 6.02
C VAL A 14 3.47 -4.83 4.63
N ALA A 15 4.60 -4.45 4.04
CA ALA A 15 4.99 -4.91 2.71
C ALA A 15 5.23 -6.44 2.65
N VAL A 16 5.75 -7.05 3.72
CA VAL A 16 5.95 -8.51 3.81
C VAL A 16 4.64 -9.30 3.61
N LYS A 17 3.51 -8.74 4.08
CA LYS A 17 2.17 -9.36 4.02
C LYS A 17 1.59 -9.48 2.61
N TRP A 18 2.21 -8.81 1.63
CA TRP A 18 1.86 -8.96 0.21
C TRP A 18 2.39 -10.25 -0.39
N PHE A 19 3.41 -10.84 0.23
CA PHE A 19 4.11 -12.01 -0.29
C PHE A 19 3.86 -13.28 0.53
N VAL A 20 3.43 -13.12 1.79
CA VAL A 20 3.20 -14.22 2.73
C VAL A 20 1.86 -14.03 3.44
N GLU A 21 1.09 -15.11 3.59
CA GLU A 21 -0.16 -15.09 4.36
C GLU A 21 0.15 -15.11 5.87
N GLU A 22 -0.34 -14.11 6.59
CA GLU A 22 -0.21 -13.93 8.03
C GLU A 22 -1.36 -13.06 8.58
N GLU A 23 -1.30 -12.71 9.85
CA GLU A 23 -2.27 -11.79 10.44
C GLU A 23 -2.26 -10.44 9.68
N PHE A 24 -3.44 -9.91 9.39
CA PHE A 24 -3.64 -8.67 8.63
C PHE A 24 -3.30 -8.72 7.12
N THR A 25 -3.08 -9.89 6.50
CA THR A 25 -2.83 -9.99 5.05
C THR A 25 -3.92 -9.31 4.22
N ARG A 26 -5.21 -9.47 4.55
CA ARG A 26 -6.29 -8.82 3.78
C ARG A 26 -6.21 -7.30 3.80
N GLN A 27 -5.82 -6.72 4.93
CA GLN A 27 -5.65 -5.28 5.08
C GLN A 27 -4.45 -4.79 4.29
N ALA A 28 -3.34 -5.53 4.33
CA ALA A 28 -2.15 -5.20 3.53
C ALA A 28 -2.45 -5.30 2.03
N LEU A 29 -3.18 -6.34 1.59
CA LEU A 29 -3.55 -6.51 0.18
C LEU A 29 -4.43 -5.37 -0.34
N ARG A 30 -5.33 -4.82 0.46
CA ARG A 30 -6.10 -3.62 0.07
C ARG A 30 -5.21 -2.42 -0.24
N VAL A 31 -4.09 -2.27 0.45
CA VAL A 31 -3.14 -1.15 0.20
C VAL A 31 -2.51 -1.29 -1.19
N ILE A 32 -2.13 -2.50 -1.61
CA ILE A 32 -1.56 -2.71 -2.94
C ILE A 32 -2.65 -2.61 -4.03
N GLU A 33 -3.88 -3.08 -3.78
CA GLU A 33 -5.03 -2.90 -4.69
C GLU A 33 -5.35 -1.40 -4.91
N ASP A 34 -5.31 -0.58 -3.85
CA ASP A 34 -5.49 0.87 -3.93
C ASP A 34 -4.37 1.55 -4.73
N TYR A 35 -3.14 1.05 -4.62
CA TYR A 35 -2.00 1.53 -5.40
C TYR A 35 -2.12 1.17 -6.88
N GLU A 36 -2.47 -0.08 -7.20
CA GLU A 36 -2.72 -0.54 -8.57
C GLU A 36 -3.86 0.24 -9.23
N SER A 37 -4.90 0.56 -8.45
CA SER A 37 -6.04 1.39 -8.87
C SER A 37 -5.73 2.90 -8.92
N GLN A 38 -4.49 3.30 -8.61
CA GLN A 38 -4.02 4.69 -8.56
C GLN A 38 -4.76 5.59 -7.57
N TYR A 39 -5.45 5.03 -6.58
CA TYR A 39 -6.09 5.78 -5.50
C TYR A 39 -5.08 6.36 -4.51
N VAL A 40 -3.95 5.67 -4.34
CA VAL A 40 -2.80 6.10 -3.52
C VAL A 40 -1.49 5.93 -4.27
N ASP A 41 -0.49 6.71 -3.90
CA ASP A 41 0.90 6.52 -4.29
C ASP A 41 1.65 5.98 -3.08
N ILE A 42 2.37 4.86 -3.22
CA ILE A 42 3.19 4.30 -2.14
C ILE A 42 4.62 4.78 -2.33
N ARG A 43 5.22 5.35 -1.28
CA ARG A 43 6.63 5.74 -1.29
C ARG A 43 7.43 4.97 -0.25
N SER A 44 8.67 4.67 -0.62
CA SER A 44 9.72 4.29 0.31
C SER A 44 10.44 5.56 0.76
N MET A 45 10.69 5.69 2.06
CA MET A 45 11.67 6.65 2.55
C MET A 45 13.05 5.99 2.36
N GLN A 46 13.78 6.43 1.33
CA GLN A 46 15.22 6.18 1.24
C GLN A 46 15.97 7.12 2.16
#